data_AF-A0A9E3NP61-F1
#
_entry.id   AF-A0A9E3NP61-F1
#
_cell.length_a   1.000
_cell.length_b   1.000
_cell.length_c   1.000
_cell.angle_alpha   90.00
_cell.angle_beta   90.00
_cell.angle_gamma   90.00
#
_symmetry.space_group_name_H-M   'P 1'
#
loop_
_entity.id
_entity.type
_entity.pdbx_description
1 polymer ?
#
loop_
_entity_poly.entity_id
_entity_poly.type
_entity_poly.pdbx_seq_one_letter_code
_entity_poly.pdbx_strand_id
1 'polypeptide(L)'
;MSTPHASPPFGNDLRTALVAMVRKRVPESEVEDIVQQALAEAIESPHAPKESEALRRWIFGVAKNKVVDYHRRAGRESFDMPDVAGSPAPHVEADLLRWAEKNLPEGDENKKTLDWMLREGDGEKLESIAASEKLPAPRVRQRVSRLRRHLKDNWQREVALLAALGVIIGAIVLYLRRDPDHERITHDPNVVDPRADGIRRVALGNCASGEWKACVEGLDEARRLDPAGDDQPEVQKARGQAADALKNLTPAPLPSTAPPIPTAEPSGAPSSFVAPPFDSAAPRLRAPTKAKPDSTEPFIPTPPPQAPDSKMEGKPRPPSNNTVKPASKSDSFDSLDSLGSFGSGGSGFESAPSKVPTKGGSKKAAPTSETK
;
A
#
# COMPACT_ATOMS: atom_id res chain seq x y z
N MET A 1 12.65 -51.90 -13.19
CA MET A 1 11.24 -51.46 -13.07
C MET A 1 11.22 -50.27 -12.14
N SER A 2 11.21 -49.05 -12.68
CA SER A 2 11.16 -47.82 -11.87
C SER A 2 9.73 -47.61 -11.40
N THR A 3 9.48 -47.72 -10.11
CA THR A 3 8.20 -47.34 -9.51
C THR A 3 7.96 -45.85 -9.78
N PRO A 4 6.82 -45.45 -10.37
CA PRO A 4 6.50 -44.04 -10.52
C PRO A 4 6.46 -43.40 -9.14
N HIS A 5 7.28 -42.37 -8.92
CA HIS A 5 7.21 -41.54 -7.73
C HIS A 5 5.81 -40.91 -7.72
N ALA A 6 4.94 -41.40 -6.84
CA ALA A 6 3.66 -40.77 -6.59
C ALA A 6 3.96 -39.34 -6.12
N SER A 7 3.51 -38.35 -6.90
CA SER A 7 3.57 -36.95 -6.49
C SER A 7 2.95 -36.83 -5.10
N PRO A 8 3.59 -36.09 -4.16
CA PRO A 8 3.03 -35.91 -2.83
C PRO A 8 1.58 -35.40 -2.96
N PRO A 9 0.65 -35.88 -2.12
CA PRO A 9 -0.78 -35.56 -2.23
C PRO A 9 -1.07 -34.05 -2.08
N PHE A 10 -0.08 -33.28 -1.62
CA PHE A 10 -0.13 -31.85 -1.47
C PHE A 10 0.90 -31.19 -2.40
N GLY A 11 0.45 -30.33 -3.30
CA GLY A 11 1.36 -29.52 -4.11
C GLY A 11 2.17 -28.56 -3.25
N ASN A 12 3.39 -28.23 -3.68
CA ASN A 12 4.29 -27.27 -3.02
C ASN A 12 3.61 -25.89 -2.80
N ASP A 13 2.64 -25.56 -3.64
CA ASP A 13 1.84 -24.33 -3.56
C ASP A 13 1.01 -24.26 -2.27
N LEU A 14 0.51 -25.39 -1.77
CA LEU A 14 -0.29 -25.42 -0.55
C LEU A 14 0.57 -25.07 0.67
N ARG A 15 1.73 -25.71 0.79
CA ARG A 15 2.68 -25.44 1.88
C ARG A 15 3.14 -23.99 1.86
N THR A 16 3.51 -23.47 0.69
CA THR A 16 3.92 -22.07 0.51
C THR A 16 2.84 -21.10 0.96
N ALA A 17 1.57 -21.37 0.61
CA ALA A 17 0.45 -20.54 1.02
C ALA A 17 0.15 -20.65 2.53
N LEU A 18 0.34 -21.82 3.16
CA LEU A 18 0.20 -22.00 4.60
C LEU A 18 1.29 -21.24 5.37
N VAL A 19 2.56 -21.39 4.98
CA VAL A 19 3.69 -20.65 5.57
C VAL A 19 3.43 -19.14 5.49
N ALA A 20 3.04 -18.63 4.32
CA ALA A 20 2.73 -17.21 4.14
C ALA A 20 1.55 -16.72 5.00
N MET A 21 0.59 -17.60 5.31
CA MET A 21 -0.57 -17.29 6.15
C MET A 21 -0.19 -17.28 7.63
N VAL A 22 0.59 -18.26 8.07
CA VAL A 22 1.03 -18.45 9.47
C VAL A 22 2.07 -17.40 9.86
N ARG A 23 3.09 -17.14 9.03
CA ARG A 23 4.12 -16.10 9.24
C ARG A 23 3.57 -14.71 9.55
N LYS A 24 2.35 -14.39 9.07
CA LYS A 24 1.70 -13.11 9.36
C LYS A 24 1.14 -12.98 10.79
N ARG A 25 1.14 -14.06 11.58
CA ARG A 25 0.39 -14.15 12.85
C ARG A 25 1.19 -14.73 14.01
N VAL A 26 2.34 -15.33 13.76
CA VAL A 26 3.19 -15.97 14.77
C VAL A 26 4.67 -15.66 14.48
N PRO A 27 5.57 -15.76 15.47
CA PRO A 27 7.01 -15.60 15.26
C PRO A 27 7.56 -16.60 14.25
N GLU A 28 8.62 -16.21 13.52
CA GLU A 28 9.21 -17.04 12.45
C GLU A 28 9.66 -18.43 12.94
N SER A 29 10.11 -18.53 14.19
CA SER A 29 10.52 -19.81 14.81
C SER A 29 9.38 -20.83 14.93
N GLU A 30 8.14 -20.36 15.04
CA GLU A 30 6.95 -21.18 15.27
C GLU A 30 6.20 -21.51 13.97
N VAL A 31 6.55 -20.84 12.87
CA VAL A 31 5.84 -20.98 11.58
C VAL A 31 5.88 -22.41 11.08
N GLU A 32 7.06 -23.03 11.09
CA GLU A 32 7.22 -24.39 10.58
C GLU A 32 6.58 -25.44 11.48
N ASP A 33 6.65 -25.27 12.80
CA ASP A 33 6.00 -26.19 13.75
C ASP A 33 4.48 -26.17 13.57
N ILE A 34 3.87 -24.98 13.49
CA ILE A 34 2.42 -24.84 13.28
C ILE A 34 2.00 -25.42 11.92
N VAL A 35 2.77 -25.18 10.85
CA VAL A 35 2.47 -25.74 9.53
C VAL A 35 2.60 -27.27 9.55
N GLN A 36 3.61 -27.82 10.22
CA GLN A 36 3.78 -29.26 10.38
C GLN A 36 2.62 -29.88 11.16
N GLN A 37 2.23 -29.29 12.29
CA GLN A 37 1.10 -29.77 13.09
C GLN A 37 -0.21 -29.74 12.31
N ALA A 38 -0.46 -28.68 11.53
CA ALA A 38 -1.66 -28.58 10.71
C ALA A 38 -1.70 -29.65 9.61
N LEU A 39 -0.57 -29.95 8.98
CA LEU A 39 -0.46 -30.99 7.96
C LEU A 39 -0.53 -32.41 8.56
N ALA A 40 0.08 -32.62 9.73
CA ALA A 40 0.02 -33.89 10.46
C ALA A 40 -1.44 -34.21 10.85
N GLU A 41 -2.14 -33.25 11.46
CA GLU A 41 -3.57 -33.41 11.79
C GLU A 41 -4.42 -33.64 10.55
N ALA A 42 -4.05 -33.02 9.42
CA ALA A 42 -4.78 -33.23 8.18
C ALA A 42 -4.64 -34.65 7.61
N ILE A 43 -3.48 -35.28 7.80
CA ILE A 43 -3.22 -36.66 7.37
C ILE A 43 -3.89 -37.67 8.32
N GLU A 44 -3.91 -37.37 9.62
CA GLU A 44 -4.46 -38.27 10.65
C GLU A 44 -5.98 -38.18 10.77
N SER A 45 -6.60 -37.08 10.33
CA SER A 45 -8.03 -36.85 10.51
C SER A 45 -8.89 -37.76 9.63
N PRO A 46 -9.77 -38.61 10.22
CA PRO A 46 -10.71 -39.43 9.45
C PRO A 46 -11.82 -38.61 8.78
N HIS A 47 -11.96 -37.32 9.14
CA HIS A 47 -12.96 -36.41 8.61
C HIS A 47 -12.42 -35.48 7.51
N ALA A 48 -11.17 -35.67 7.07
CA ALA A 48 -10.59 -34.87 5.99
C ALA A 48 -11.40 -35.05 4.68
N PRO A 49 -11.84 -33.96 4.03
CA PRO A 49 -12.53 -34.05 2.73
C PRO A 49 -11.64 -34.70 1.67
N LYS A 50 -12.23 -35.55 0.81
CA LYS A 50 -11.49 -36.23 -0.27
C LYS A 50 -11.24 -35.36 -1.50
N GLU A 51 -12.06 -34.32 -1.70
CA GLU A 51 -11.92 -33.38 -2.81
C GLU A 51 -10.81 -32.35 -2.51
N SER A 52 -9.90 -32.13 -3.46
CA SER A 52 -8.69 -31.33 -3.27
C SER A 52 -8.96 -29.88 -2.81
N GLU A 53 -9.95 -29.21 -3.41
CA GLU A 53 -10.31 -27.84 -3.05
C GLU A 53 -10.97 -27.74 -1.67
N ALA A 54 -11.83 -28.71 -1.32
CA ALA A 54 -12.45 -28.80 -0.01
C ALA A 54 -11.41 -29.11 1.07
N LEU A 55 -10.48 -30.03 0.78
CA LEU A 55 -9.35 -30.37 1.64
C LEU A 55 -8.46 -29.16 1.89
N ARG A 56 -8.12 -28.40 0.84
CA ARG A 56 -7.35 -27.17 0.95
C ARG A 56 -8.00 -26.17 1.90
N ARG A 57 -9.29 -25.85 1.70
CA ARG A 57 -10.02 -24.92 2.59
C ARG A 57 -10.07 -25.41 4.03
N TRP A 58 -10.26 -26.73 4.21
CA TRP A 58 -10.30 -27.35 5.51
C TRP A 58 -8.93 -27.28 6.24
N ILE A 59 -7.81 -27.56 5.55
CA ILE A 59 -6.45 -27.42 6.10
C ILE A 59 -6.16 -25.97 6.53
N PHE A 60 -6.59 -24.97 5.76
CA PHE A 60 -6.49 -23.56 6.18
C PHE A 60 -7.30 -23.28 7.45
N GLY A 61 -8.43 -23.97 7.65
CA GLY A 61 -9.19 -23.92 8.90
C GLY A 61 -8.41 -24.51 10.08
N VAL A 62 -7.83 -25.70 9.90
CA VAL A 62 -6.98 -26.36 10.92
C VAL A 62 -5.80 -25.47 11.29
N ALA A 63 -5.07 -24.92 10.31
CA ALA A 63 -3.93 -24.05 10.55
C ALA A 63 -4.31 -22.76 11.31
N LYS A 64 -5.48 -22.17 11.03
CA LYS A 64 -5.98 -21.02 11.82
C LYS A 64 -6.25 -21.40 13.27
N ASN A 65 -6.81 -22.59 13.52
CA ASN A 65 -7.05 -23.07 14.88
C ASN A 65 -5.72 -23.29 15.62
N LYS A 66 -4.70 -23.87 14.95
CA LYS A 66 -3.35 -24.01 15.53
C LYS A 66 -2.71 -22.68 15.91
N VAL A 67 -2.88 -21.65 15.09
CA VAL A 67 -2.43 -20.29 15.42
C VAL A 67 -3.14 -19.75 16.66
N VAL A 68 -4.45 -19.94 16.78
CA VAL A 68 -5.20 -19.54 17.98
C VAL A 68 -4.73 -20.32 19.21
N ASP A 69 -4.53 -21.62 19.09
CA ASP A 69 -4.03 -22.46 20.18
C ASP A 69 -2.60 -22.12 20.60
N TYR A 70 -1.75 -21.70 19.65
CA TYR A 70 -0.43 -21.14 19.95
C TYR A 70 -0.55 -19.91 20.85
N HIS A 71 -1.35 -18.91 20.46
CA HIS A 71 -1.54 -17.69 21.28
C HIS A 71 -2.13 -18.00 22.65
N ARG A 72 -3.08 -18.94 22.72
CA ARG A 72 -3.65 -19.40 24.00
C ARG A 72 -2.62 -20.08 24.89
N ARG A 73 -1.65 -20.82 24.33
CA ARG A 73 -0.55 -21.47 25.09
C ARG A 73 0.53 -20.47 25.49
N ALA A 74 0.97 -19.64 24.56
CA ALA A 74 1.95 -18.59 24.80
C ALA A 74 1.52 -17.65 25.93
N GLY A 75 0.22 -17.31 26.01
CA GLY A 75 -0.34 -16.53 27.12
C GLY A 75 -0.34 -17.23 28.49
N ARG A 76 -0.14 -18.56 28.54
CA ARG A 76 -0.03 -19.34 29.78
C ARG A 76 1.43 -19.64 30.17
N GLU A 77 2.33 -19.70 29.20
CA GLU A 77 3.73 -20.12 29.36
C GLU A 77 4.72 -18.94 29.47
N SER A 78 4.25 -17.70 29.40
CA SER A 78 5.05 -16.47 29.44
C SER A 78 5.75 -16.16 30.77
N PHE A 79 5.92 -17.12 31.69
CA PHE A 79 6.59 -16.88 32.96
C PHE A 79 8.12 -17.05 32.93
N ASP A 80 8.73 -17.66 31.90
CA ASP A 80 10.20 -17.82 31.93
C ASP A 80 10.85 -18.07 30.56
N MET A 81 10.90 -17.07 29.67
CA MET A 81 11.87 -17.11 28.57
C MET A 81 12.36 -15.69 28.21
N PRO A 82 13.69 -15.42 28.27
CA PRO A 82 14.23 -14.12 27.92
C PRO A 82 14.05 -13.83 26.42
N ASP A 83 13.37 -12.72 26.16
CA ASP A 83 12.92 -12.18 24.88
C ASP A 83 14.07 -12.04 23.86
N VAL A 84 13.97 -12.72 22.71
CA VAL A 84 14.87 -12.56 21.56
C VAL A 84 14.13 -11.75 20.49
N ALA A 85 14.67 -10.55 20.25
CA ALA A 85 14.11 -9.47 19.46
C ALA A 85 13.61 -9.86 18.06
N GLY A 86 12.29 -9.92 17.91
CA GLY A 86 11.60 -10.00 16.62
C GLY A 86 10.15 -9.52 16.63
N SER A 87 9.60 -9.16 17.79
CA SER A 87 8.28 -8.50 17.90
C SER A 87 8.39 -7.03 17.52
N PRO A 88 7.33 -6.40 16.94
CA PRO A 88 7.26 -4.94 16.85
C PRO A 88 7.61 -4.40 18.23
N ALA A 89 8.56 -3.46 18.27
CA ALA A 89 9.20 -3.12 19.53
C ALA A 89 8.13 -2.80 20.60
N PRO A 90 8.20 -3.40 21.79
CA PRO A 90 7.10 -3.46 22.78
C PRO A 90 6.52 -2.10 23.18
N HIS A 91 7.20 -1.00 22.84
CA HIS A 91 6.68 0.34 22.99
C HIS A 91 5.44 0.63 22.12
N VAL A 92 5.30 0.04 20.92
CA VAL A 92 4.17 0.38 20.02
C VAL A 92 2.84 -0.11 20.59
N GLU A 93 2.79 -1.33 21.11
CA GLU A 93 1.58 -1.88 21.73
C GLU A 93 1.22 -1.15 23.03
N ALA A 94 2.21 -0.91 23.89
CA ALA A 94 2.04 -0.14 25.11
C ALA A 94 1.58 1.31 24.83
N ASP A 95 2.10 1.94 23.77
CA ASP A 95 1.71 3.29 23.36
C ASP A 95 0.28 3.33 22.81
N LEU A 96 -0.15 2.31 22.06
CA LEU A 96 -1.53 2.19 21.58
C LEU A 96 -2.52 1.97 22.73
N LEU A 97 -2.17 1.14 23.71
CA LEU A 97 -2.98 0.94 24.92
C LEU A 97 -3.08 2.23 25.72
N ARG A 98 -1.95 2.91 25.97
CA ARG A 98 -1.93 4.20 26.68
C ARG A 98 -2.74 5.27 25.94
N TRP A 99 -2.69 5.28 24.60
CA TRP A 99 -3.51 6.17 23.79
C TRP A 99 -5.00 5.82 23.90
N ALA A 100 -5.36 4.54 23.85
CA ALA A 100 -6.74 4.09 23.96
C ALA A 100 -7.33 4.46 25.33
N GLU A 101 -6.60 4.21 26.41
CA GLU A 101 -6.99 4.57 27.78
C GLU A 101 -7.20 6.07 27.95
N LYS A 102 -6.29 6.89 27.40
CA LYS A 102 -6.40 8.36 27.43
C LYS A 102 -7.63 8.88 26.68
N ASN A 103 -8.06 8.17 25.65
CA ASN A 103 -9.19 8.54 24.79
C ASN A 103 -10.50 7.82 25.14
N LEU A 104 -10.58 7.15 26.30
CA LEU A 104 -11.84 6.59 26.77
C LEU A 104 -12.79 7.71 27.22
N PRO A 105 -14.11 7.55 26.99
CA PRO A 105 -15.08 8.39 27.68
C PRO A 105 -14.97 8.20 29.20
N GLU A 106 -15.27 9.25 29.97
CA GLU A 106 -15.23 9.17 31.43
C GLU A 106 -16.13 8.05 31.98
N GLY A 107 -15.64 7.35 33.00
CA GLY A 107 -16.37 6.28 33.70
C GLY A 107 -15.65 4.92 33.67
N ASP A 108 -15.64 4.24 34.82
CA ASP A 108 -14.94 2.95 35.00
C ASP A 108 -15.49 1.82 34.13
N GLU A 109 -16.75 1.92 33.72
CA GLU A 109 -17.40 0.95 32.84
C GLU A 109 -16.78 0.93 31.42
N ASN A 110 -16.17 2.04 30.98
CA ASN A 110 -15.49 2.10 29.68
C ASN A 110 -14.13 1.40 29.73
N LYS A 111 -13.42 1.45 30.87
CA LYS A 111 -12.18 0.69 31.10
C LYS A 111 -12.44 -0.81 31.07
N LYS A 112 -13.51 -1.27 31.74
CA LYS A 112 -13.96 -2.67 31.65
C LYS A 112 -14.34 -3.07 30.23
N THR A 113 -15.01 -2.18 29.50
CA THR A 113 -15.36 -2.45 28.09
C THR A 113 -14.11 -2.52 27.20
N LEU A 114 -13.07 -1.74 27.49
CA LEU A 114 -11.76 -1.85 26.82
C LEU A 114 -11.09 -3.19 27.14
N ASP A 115 -11.09 -3.63 28.39
CA ASP A 115 -10.60 -4.96 28.79
C ASP A 115 -11.29 -6.09 28.02
N TRP A 116 -12.62 -6.02 27.88
CA TRP A 116 -13.37 -6.99 27.05
C TRP A 116 -12.94 -6.98 25.58
N MET A 117 -12.58 -5.81 25.03
CA MET A 117 -12.07 -5.70 23.66
C MET A 117 -10.67 -6.31 23.50
N LEU A 118 -9.81 -6.18 24.51
CA LEU A 118 -8.47 -6.77 24.51
C LEU A 118 -8.58 -8.30 24.57
N ARG A 119 -9.41 -8.83 25.47
CA ARG A 119 -9.73 -10.27 25.55
C ARG A 119 -10.35 -10.80 24.27
N GLU A 120 -11.22 -10.03 23.61
CA GLU A 120 -11.75 -10.36 22.27
C GLU A 120 -10.62 -10.45 21.23
N GLY A 121 -9.65 -9.53 21.28
CA GLY A 121 -8.44 -9.54 20.45
C GLY A 121 -7.56 -10.77 20.66
N ASP A 122 -7.47 -11.25 21.92
CA ASP A 122 -6.76 -12.48 22.31
C ASP A 122 -7.51 -13.76 21.90
N GLY A 123 -8.68 -13.62 21.26
CA GLY A 123 -9.48 -14.71 20.71
C GLY A 123 -10.58 -15.22 21.64
N GLU A 124 -10.83 -14.58 22.79
CA GLU A 124 -11.98 -14.91 23.62
C GLU A 124 -13.28 -14.44 22.98
N LYS A 125 -14.29 -15.33 22.91
CA LYS A 125 -15.59 -14.98 22.36
C LYS A 125 -16.37 -14.06 23.32
N LEU A 126 -17.06 -13.05 22.78
CA LEU A 126 -17.87 -12.12 23.59
C LEU A 126 -18.95 -12.81 24.43
N GLU A 127 -19.42 -14.00 24.04
CA GLU A 127 -20.35 -14.81 24.84
C GLU A 127 -19.68 -15.40 26.09
N SER A 128 -18.40 -15.78 25.99
CA SER A 128 -17.60 -16.25 27.13
C SER A 128 -17.39 -15.12 28.14
N ILE A 129 -17.01 -13.95 27.64
CA ILE A 129 -16.84 -12.73 28.45
C ILE A 129 -18.17 -12.35 29.13
N ALA A 130 -19.28 -12.41 28.39
CA ALA A 130 -20.60 -12.13 28.93
C ALA A 130 -20.99 -13.11 30.06
N ALA A 131 -20.67 -14.40 29.90
CA ALA A 131 -20.90 -15.42 30.92
C ALA A 131 -20.03 -15.18 32.17
N SER A 132 -18.73 -14.86 32.01
CA SER A 132 -17.83 -14.58 33.14
C SER A 132 -18.21 -13.32 33.91
N GLU A 133 -18.64 -12.27 33.20
CA GLU A 133 -19.05 -10.99 33.79
C GLU A 133 -20.50 -10.98 34.30
N LYS A 134 -21.25 -12.07 34.10
CA LYS A 134 -22.69 -12.20 34.43
C LYS A 134 -23.53 -11.11 33.75
N LEU A 135 -23.20 -10.78 32.51
CA LEU A 135 -23.92 -9.79 31.69
C LEU A 135 -24.61 -10.46 30.50
N PRO A 136 -25.75 -9.94 30.03
CA PRO A 136 -26.35 -10.43 28.78
C PRO A 136 -25.41 -10.18 27.59
N ALA A 137 -25.15 -11.22 26.79
CA ALA A 137 -24.27 -11.13 25.62
C ALA A 137 -24.61 -9.97 24.65
N PRO A 138 -25.90 -9.64 24.36
CA PRO A 138 -26.23 -8.49 23.53
C PRO A 138 -25.71 -7.15 24.08
N ARG A 139 -25.66 -7.00 25.42
CA ARG A 139 -25.19 -5.77 26.09
C ARG A 139 -23.68 -5.61 25.95
N VAL A 140 -22.91 -6.70 26.09
CA VAL A 140 -21.46 -6.71 25.87
C VAL A 140 -21.14 -6.29 24.44
N ARG A 141 -21.76 -6.95 23.46
CA ARG A 141 -21.59 -6.62 22.02
C ARG A 141 -21.92 -5.16 21.72
N GLN A 142 -23.02 -4.64 22.29
CA GLN A 142 -23.43 -3.25 22.07
C GLN A 142 -22.41 -2.27 22.66
N ARG A 143 -21.91 -2.52 23.88
CA ARG A 143 -20.90 -1.67 24.53
C ARG A 143 -19.58 -1.67 23.76
N VAL A 144 -19.07 -2.84 23.40
CA VAL A 144 -17.86 -2.99 22.59
C VAL A 144 -17.99 -2.28 21.25
N SER A 145 -19.13 -2.44 20.56
CA SER A 145 -19.39 -1.78 19.28
C SER A 145 -19.39 -0.24 19.40
N ARG A 146 -20.02 0.30 20.45
CA ARG A 146 -20.03 1.75 20.71
C ARG A 146 -18.62 2.27 21.03
N LEU A 147 -17.86 1.56 21.85
CA LEU A 147 -16.50 1.95 22.20
C LEU A 147 -15.56 1.93 20.99
N ARG A 148 -15.66 0.89 20.14
CA ARG A 148 -14.88 0.78 18.90
C ARG A 148 -15.16 1.95 17.95
N ARG A 149 -16.42 2.39 17.83
CA ARG A 149 -16.78 3.59 17.05
C ARG A 149 -16.14 4.85 17.65
N HIS A 150 -16.25 5.03 18.96
CA HIS A 150 -15.68 6.18 19.66
C HIS A 150 -14.15 6.31 19.45
N LEU A 151 -13.41 5.21 19.66
CA LEU A 151 -11.96 5.20 19.45
C LEU A 151 -11.60 5.46 17.98
N LYS A 152 -12.35 4.90 17.03
CA LYS A 152 -12.14 5.17 15.60
C LYS A 152 -12.34 6.65 15.27
N ASP A 153 -13.39 7.27 15.79
CA ASP A 153 -13.69 8.68 15.52
C ASP A 153 -12.57 9.60 16.06
N ASN A 154 -12.05 9.31 17.26
CA ASN A 154 -10.93 10.07 17.84
C ASN A 154 -9.62 9.85 17.05
N TRP A 155 -9.32 8.62 16.65
CA TRP A 155 -8.15 8.31 15.83
C TRP A 155 -8.19 9.02 14.47
N GLN A 156 -9.36 9.01 13.81
CA GLN A 156 -9.55 9.71 12.52
C GLN A 156 -9.31 11.21 12.62
N ARG A 157 -9.69 11.85 13.74
CA ARG A 157 -9.40 13.28 13.98
C ARG A 157 -7.91 13.55 14.10
N GLU A 158 -7.18 12.75 14.86
CA GLU A 158 -5.73 12.91 15.00
C GLU A 158 -4.99 12.67 13.67
N VAL A 159 -5.38 11.63 12.93
CA VAL A 159 -4.81 11.36 11.60
C VAL A 159 -5.11 12.49 10.61
N ALA A 160 -6.32 13.05 10.62
CA ALA A 160 -6.67 14.18 9.77
C ALA A 160 -5.82 15.43 10.08
N LEU A 161 -5.54 15.70 11.35
CA LEU A 161 -4.66 16.81 11.76
C LEU A 161 -3.22 16.58 11.28
N LEU A 162 -2.68 15.37 11.44
CA LEU A 162 -1.34 15.03 10.93
C LEU A 162 -1.26 15.12 9.40
N ALA A 163 -2.30 14.68 8.70
CA ALA A 163 -2.38 14.79 7.24
C ALA A 163 -2.42 16.26 6.79
N ALA A 164 -3.23 17.11 7.45
CA ALA A 164 -3.28 18.54 7.16
C ALA A 164 -1.92 19.23 7.40
N LEU A 165 -1.25 18.89 8.50
CA LEU A 165 0.10 19.38 8.79
C LEU A 165 1.11 18.93 7.71
N GLY A 166 1.03 17.67 7.28
CA GLY A 166 1.85 17.15 6.19
C GLY A 166 1.65 17.90 4.87
N VAL A 167 0.40 18.25 4.53
CA VAL A 167 0.10 19.08 3.35
C VAL A 167 0.68 20.48 3.46
N ILE A 168 0.57 21.12 4.63
CA ILE A 168 1.14 22.46 4.87
C ILE A 168 2.66 22.43 4.74
N ILE A 169 3.33 21.47 5.38
CA ILE A 169 4.79 21.30 5.28
C ILE A 169 5.18 21.03 3.82
N GLY A 170 4.46 20.16 3.12
CA GLY A 170 4.69 19.88 1.70
C GLY A 170 4.56 21.13 0.83
N ALA A 171 3.55 21.97 1.08
CA ALA A 171 3.36 23.23 0.38
C ALA A 171 4.48 24.23 0.67
N ILE A 172 4.94 24.33 1.93
CA ILE A 172 6.09 25.16 2.32
C ILE A 172 7.35 24.66 1.61
N VAL A 173 7.62 23.35 1.63
CA VAL A 173 8.78 22.78 0.94
C VAL A 173 8.70 23.03 -0.57
N LEU A 174 7.52 22.89 -1.18
CA LEU A 174 7.32 23.19 -2.59
C LEU A 174 7.51 24.67 -2.89
N TYR A 175 7.04 25.56 -2.01
CA TYR A 175 7.24 27.00 -2.12
C TYR A 175 8.72 27.39 -1.97
N LEU A 176 9.44 26.80 -1.02
CA LEU A 176 10.87 27.04 -0.82
C LEU A 176 11.74 26.41 -1.91
N ARG A 177 11.30 25.30 -2.51
CA ARG A 177 11.97 24.67 -3.67
C ARG A 177 11.64 25.33 -4.99
N ARG A 178 10.59 26.14 -5.03
CA ARG A 178 10.28 26.97 -6.19
C ARG A 178 11.29 28.10 -6.14
N ASP A 179 12.48 27.87 -6.71
CA ASP A 179 13.52 28.87 -6.86
C ASP A 179 12.87 30.18 -7.33
N PRO A 180 12.92 31.26 -6.52
CA PRO A 180 12.39 32.56 -6.89
C PRO A 180 13.33 33.09 -7.97
N ASP A 181 12.94 32.85 -9.21
CA ASP A 181 13.74 33.17 -10.37
C ASP A 181 15.15 32.56 -10.27
N HIS A 182 15.33 31.40 -10.89
CA HIS A 182 16.43 31.38 -11.85
C HIS A 182 16.19 32.59 -12.74
N GLU A 183 16.79 33.73 -12.36
CA GLU A 183 17.46 34.61 -13.29
C GLU A 183 18.06 33.63 -14.29
N ARG A 184 17.34 33.41 -15.39
CA ARG A 184 17.95 32.83 -16.56
C ARG A 184 19.16 33.71 -16.67
N ILE A 185 20.33 33.14 -16.47
CA ILE A 185 21.54 33.66 -17.05
C ILE A 185 21.19 33.64 -18.54
N THR A 186 20.48 34.66 -18.99
CA THR A 186 20.31 34.98 -20.38
C THR A 186 21.74 35.24 -20.74
N HIS A 187 22.37 34.22 -21.33
CA HIS A 187 23.59 34.39 -22.08
C HIS A 187 23.36 35.68 -22.84
N ASP A 188 24.10 36.73 -22.50
CA ASP A 188 23.97 38.01 -23.19
C ASP A 188 24.08 37.66 -24.67
N PRO A 189 23.01 37.86 -25.47
CA PRO A 189 22.99 37.42 -26.86
C PRO A 189 24.09 38.10 -27.70
N ASN A 190 24.82 39.06 -27.12
CA ASN A 190 25.96 39.73 -27.73
C ASN A 190 27.33 39.12 -27.39
N VAL A 191 27.42 38.10 -26.54
CA VAL A 191 28.71 37.42 -26.27
C VAL A 191 28.96 36.39 -27.37
N VAL A 192 29.54 36.87 -28.46
CA VAL A 192 29.99 36.05 -29.59
C VAL A 192 31.18 35.19 -29.14
N ASP A 193 31.09 33.86 -29.27
CA ASP A 193 32.26 32.98 -29.05
C ASP A 193 33.26 33.25 -30.18
N PRO A 194 34.46 33.77 -29.90
CA PRO A 194 35.44 34.13 -30.94
C PRO A 194 35.89 32.94 -31.79
N ARG A 195 35.69 31.70 -31.32
CA ARG A 195 35.97 30.49 -32.10
C ARG A 195 34.92 30.26 -33.19
N ALA A 196 33.65 30.53 -32.90
CA ALA A 196 32.58 30.36 -33.87
C ALA A 196 32.75 31.30 -35.08
N ASP A 197 33.16 32.54 -34.85
CA ASP A 197 33.48 33.51 -35.92
C ASP A 197 34.64 33.08 -36.82
N GLY A 198 35.65 32.43 -36.25
CA GLY A 198 36.77 31.86 -37.01
C GLY A 198 36.30 30.76 -37.96
N ILE A 199 35.51 29.80 -37.43
CA ILE A 199 34.96 28.69 -38.20
C ILE A 199 34.03 29.20 -39.30
N ARG A 200 33.17 30.17 -38.98
CA ARG A 200 32.22 30.78 -39.94
C ARG A 200 32.94 31.44 -41.11
N ARG A 201 34.01 32.20 -40.87
CA ARG A 201 34.81 32.82 -41.95
C ARG A 201 35.44 31.79 -42.89
N VAL A 202 36.00 30.71 -42.34
CA VAL A 202 36.58 29.63 -43.15
C VAL A 202 35.49 28.92 -43.95
N ALA A 203 34.36 28.60 -43.32
CA ALA A 203 33.24 27.95 -43.98
C ALA A 203 32.68 28.80 -45.13
N LEU A 204 32.50 30.11 -44.93
CA LEU A 204 32.07 31.03 -45.99
C LEU A 204 33.08 31.10 -47.16
N GLY A 205 34.39 31.01 -46.87
CA GLY A 205 35.42 30.86 -47.90
C GLY A 205 35.30 29.57 -48.72
N ASN A 206 34.97 28.46 -48.07
CA ASN A 206 34.69 27.18 -48.74
C ASN A 206 33.42 27.28 -49.61
N CYS A 207 32.37 27.97 -49.13
CA CYS A 207 31.16 28.23 -49.91
C CYS A 207 31.49 29.04 -51.18
N ALA A 208 32.32 30.08 -51.07
CA ALA A 208 32.74 30.90 -52.21
C ALA A 208 33.59 30.11 -53.23
N SER A 209 34.32 29.09 -52.77
CA SER A 209 35.17 28.23 -53.62
C SER A 209 34.41 27.04 -54.26
N GLY A 210 33.11 26.90 -53.98
CA GLY A 210 32.28 25.80 -54.50
C GLY A 210 32.44 24.48 -53.76
N GLU A 211 33.12 24.47 -52.60
CA GLU A 211 33.28 23.29 -51.74
C GLU A 211 32.05 23.12 -50.83
N TRP A 212 30.90 22.84 -51.44
CA TRP A 212 29.59 22.91 -50.77
C TRP A 212 29.45 22.01 -49.54
N LYS A 213 30.08 20.83 -49.54
CA LYS A 213 30.03 19.92 -48.38
C LYS A 213 30.82 20.46 -47.18
N ALA A 214 32.06 20.92 -47.41
CA ALA A 214 32.90 21.51 -46.37
C ALA A 214 32.33 22.85 -45.84
N CYS A 215 31.68 23.62 -46.72
CA CYS A 215 30.90 24.81 -46.37
C CYS A 215 29.79 24.49 -45.36
N VAL A 216 28.92 23.52 -45.64
CA VAL A 216 27.78 23.19 -44.75
C VAL A 216 28.27 22.61 -43.42
N GLU A 217 29.23 21.68 -43.44
CA GLU A 217 29.80 21.09 -42.23
C GLU A 217 30.43 22.16 -41.31
N GLY A 218 31.17 23.12 -41.90
CA GLY A 218 31.75 24.23 -41.14
C GLY A 218 30.70 25.19 -40.55
N LEU A 219 29.63 25.50 -41.29
CA LEU A 219 28.54 26.33 -40.78
C LEU A 219 27.74 25.63 -39.67
N ASP A 220 27.56 24.31 -39.75
CA ASP A 220 26.91 23.52 -38.70
C ASP A 220 27.75 23.46 -37.42
N GLU A 221 29.06 23.29 -37.54
CA GLU A 221 29.96 23.34 -36.38
C GLU A 221 29.96 24.73 -35.73
N ALA A 222 29.99 25.80 -36.53
CA ALA A 222 29.86 27.17 -36.02
C ALA A 222 28.52 27.37 -35.29
N ARG A 223 27.41 26.85 -35.83
CA ARG A 223 26.07 26.91 -35.20
C ARG A 223 26.01 26.14 -33.88
N ARG A 224 26.74 25.04 -33.73
CA ARG A 224 26.81 24.30 -32.45
C ARG A 224 27.46 25.12 -31.34
N LEU A 225 28.41 25.98 -31.68
CA LEU A 225 29.11 26.86 -30.75
C LEU A 225 28.36 28.17 -30.52
N ASP A 226 27.74 28.72 -31.56
CA ASP A 226 26.99 29.98 -31.53
C ASP A 226 25.73 29.87 -32.42
N PRO A 227 24.60 29.45 -31.84
CA PRO A 227 23.34 29.32 -32.58
C PRO A 227 22.81 30.65 -33.10
N ALA A 228 23.04 31.76 -32.38
CA ALA A 228 22.53 33.08 -32.75
C ALA A 228 23.23 33.62 -34.00
N GLY A 229 24.51 33.33 -34.18
CA GLY A 229 25.23 33.72 -35.40
C GLY A 229 24.86 32.92 -36.66
N ASP A 230 24.06 31.84 -36.57
CA ASP A 230 23.48 31.17 -37.75
C ASP A 230 22.38 32.04 -38.42
N ASP A 231 21.79 32.99 -37.70
CA ASP A 231 20.76 33.91 -38.21
C ASP A 231 21.34 35.08 -39.03
N GLN A 232 22.68 35.17 -39.15
CA GLN A 232 23.31 36.22 -39.98
C GLN A 232 22.93 36.06 -41.46
N PRO A 233 22.65 37.17 -42.18
CA PRO A 233 22.17 37.11 -43.56
C PRO A 233 23.17 36.45 -44.53
N GLU A 234 24.46 36.58 -44.25
CA GLU A 234 25.53 35.96 -45.03
C GLU A 234 25.53 34.43 -44.90
N VAL A 235 25.33 33.92 -43.68
CA VAL A 235 25.24 32.49 -43.38
C VAL A 235 24.00 31.87 -44.03
N GLN A 236 22.85 32.52 -43.89
CA GLN A 236 21.60 32.05 -44.51
C GLN A 236 21.69 32.01 -46.04
N LYS A 237 22.30 33.04 -46.64
CA LYS A 237 22.57 33.06 -48.08
C LYS A 237 23.50 31.92 -48.51
N ALA A 238 24.59 31.69 -47.79
CA ALA A 238 25.55 30.62 -48.07
C ALA A 238 24.91 29.23 -47.94
N ARG A 239 24.09 29.00 -46.91
CA ARG A 239 23.32 27.75 -46.73
C ARG A 239 22.35 27.50 -47.89
N GLY A 240 21.64 28.53 -48.34
CA GLY A 240 20.76 28.45 -49.50
C GLY A 240 21.51 28.05 -50.77
N GLN A 241 22.63 28.72 -51.05
CA GLN A 241 23.49 28.41 -52.21
C GLN A 241 24.05 26.99 -52.17
N ALA A 242 24.54 26.55 -51.00
CA ALA A 242 25.06 25.21 -50.83
C ALA A 242 23.96 24.14 -51.01
N ALA A 243 22.75 24.39 -50.48
CA ALA A 243 21.62 23.49 -50.65
C ALA A 243 21.19 23.34 -52.13
N ASP A 244 21.10 24.46 -52.85
CA ASP A 244 20.77 24.47 -54.28
C ASP A 244 21.85 23.74 -55.11
N ALA A 245 23.14 23.99 -54.82
CA ALA A 245 24.24 23.36 -55.52
C ALA A 245 24.32 21.85 -55.25
N LEU A 246 24.14 21.40 -54.00
CA LEU A 246 24.12 19.98 -53.65
C LEU A 246 22.95 19.24 -54.32
N LYS A 247 21.79 19.89 -54.41
CA LYS A 247 20.62 19.35 -55.14
C LYS A 247 20.93 19.15 -56.62
N ASN A 248 21.64 20.09 -57.25
CA ASN A 248 22.02 20.02 -58.67
C ASN A 248 23.17 19.02 -58.93
N LEU A 249 24.05 18.79 -57.96
CA LEU A 249 25.15 17.82 -58.03
C LEU A 249 24.72 16.38 -57.83
N THR A 250 23.49 16.13 -57.38
CA THR A 250 22.96 14.78 -57.27
C THR A 250 22.42 14.38 -58.65
N PRO A 251 23.16 13.61 -59.47
CA PRO A 251 22.64 13.18 -60.77
C PRO A 251 21.33 12.43 -60.52
N ALA A 252 20.31 12.76 -61.31
CA ALA A 252 19.02 12.07 -61.26
C ALA A 252 19.28 10.55 -61.20
N PRO A 253 18.65 9.82 -60.26
CA PRO A 253 18.87 8.39 -60.13
C PRO A 253 18.66 7.77 -61.51
N LEU A 254 19.72 7.17 -62.04
CA LEU A 254 19.67 6.44 -63.30
C LEU A 254 18.44 5.52 -63.24
N PRO A 255 17.56 5.52 -64.26
CA PRO A 255 16.35 4.71 -64.25
C PRO A 255 16.77 3.26 -64.00
N SER A 256 16.44 2.79 -62.79
CA SER A 256 16.73 1.44 -62.33
C SER A 256 15.94 0.47 -63.19
N THR A 257 16.55 0.06 -64.29
CA THR A 257 16.06 -1.01 -65.17
C THR A 257 16.67 -2.31 -64.65
N ALA A 258 16.50 -2.59 -63.36
CA ALA A 258 16.82 -3.89 -62.80
C ALA A 258 15.52 -4.71 -62.81
N PRO A 259 15.49 -5.89 -63.47
CA PRO A 259 14.33 -6.76 -63.41
C PRO A 259 14.04 -7.22 -61.97
N PRO A 260 12.78 -7.49 -61.62
CA PRO A 260 12.40 -7.90 -60.27
C PRO A 260 13.11 -9.21 -59.92
N ILE A 261 13.98 -9.15 -58.91
CA ILE A 261 14.55 -10.33 -58.27
C ILE A 261 13.37 -11.06 -57.58
N PRO A 262 13.12 -12.34 -57.89
CA PRO A 262 12.05 -13.10 -57.26
C PRO A 262 12.30 -13.23 -55.76
N THR A 263 11.28 -12.84 -55.01
CA THR A 263 11.13 -12.98 -53.56
C THR A 263 11.34 -14.42 -53.15
N ALA A 264 12.50 -14.73 -52.54
CA ALA A 264 12.71 -15.97 -51.82
C ALA A 264 12.22 -15.78 -50.37
N GLU A 265 11.23 -16.61 -49.99
CA GLU A 265 10.72 -16.76 -48.63
C GLU A 265 11.86 -17.03 -47.62
N PRO A 266 11.91 -16.32 -46.48
CA PRO A 266 12.71 -16.74 -45.35
C PRO A 266 12.00 -17.89 -44.63
N SER A 267 12.42 -19.11 -44.97
CA SER A 267 12.17 -20.32 -44.18
C SER A 267 12.71 -20.13 -42.77
N GLY A 268 11.83 -20.27 -41.79
CA GLY A 268 12.12 -20.11 -40.37
C GLY A 268 13.08 -21.17 -39.85
N ALA A 269 14.06 -20.72 -39.07
CA ALA A 269 14.83 -21.57 -38.17
C ALA A 269 14.79 -20.95 -36.76
N PRO A 270 14.26 -21.65 -35.74
CA PRO A 270 14.33 -21.17 -34.36
C PRO A 270 15.74 -21.37 -33.81
N SER A 271 16.41 -20.26 -33.52
CA SER A 271 17.65 -20.21 -32.76
C SER A 271 17.39 -20.63 -31.31
N SER A 272 17.71 -21.88 -31.00
CA SER A 272 17.75 -22.40 -29.63
C SER A 272 19.10 -22.03 -29.01
N PHE A 273 19.12 -20.94 -28.24
CA PHE A 273 20.23 -20.64 -27.34
C PHE A 273 20.18 -21.58 -26.14
N VAL A 274 21.07 -22.57 -26.14
CA VAL A 274 21.39 -23.41 -24.98
C VAL A 274 22.24 -22.56 -24.02
N ALA A 275 21.71 -22.30 -22.82
CA ALA A 275 22.48 -21.75 -21.72
C ALA A 275 23.33 -22.86 -21.05
N PRO A 276 24.58 -22.60 -20.65
CA PRO A 276 25.39 -23.57 -19.92
C PRO A 276 24.94 -23.69 -18.45
N PRO A 277 25.08 -24.88 -17.83
CA PRO A 277 24.77 -25.06 -16.42
C PRO A 277 25.88 -24.47 -15.54
N PHE A 278 25.49 -23.62 -14.60
CA PHE A 278 26.35 -23.21 -13.49
C PHE A 278 26.37 -24.33 -12.44
N ASP A 279 27.49 -25.04 -12.36
CA ASP A 279 27.86 -25.87 -11.21
C ASP A 279 28.15 -24.94 -10.02
N SER A 280 27.21 -24.85 -9.08
CA SER A 280 27.45 -24.31 -7.75
C SER A 280 27.49 -25.44 -6.73
N ALA A 281 28.71 -25.85 -6.43
CA ALA A 281 29.03 -26.74 -5.32
C ALA A 281 28.66 -26.09 -3.98
N ALA A 282 27.70 -26.68 -3.27
CA ALA A 282 27.41 -26.35 -1.88
C ALA A 282 28.40 -27.08 -0.93
N PRO A 283 28.92 -26.42 0.11
CA PRO A 283 29.78 -27.06 1.11
C PRO A 283 28.94 -27.91 2.08
N ARG A 284 29.34 -29.18 2.23
CA ARG A 284 28.80 -30.12 3.22
C ARG A 284 29.15 -29.65 4.64
N LEU A 285 28.14 -29.21 5.40
CA LEU A 285 28.25 -29.08 6.85
C LEU A 285 27.98 -30.43 7.52
N ARG A 286 28.90 -30.78 8.41
CA ARG A 286 28.97 -32.04 9.17
C ARG A 286 27.85 -32.10 10.20
N ALA A 287 27.21 -33.27 10.29
CA ALA A 287 26.36 -33.65 11.41
C ALA A 287 27.21 -34.03 12.64
N PRO A 288 26.84 -33.61 13.85
CA PRO A 288 27.25 -34.28 15.08
C PRO A 288 26.23 -35.37 15.47
N THR A 289 26.78 -36.54 15.73
CA THR A 289 26.13 -37.75 16.24
C THR A 289 25.82 -37.70 17.74
N LYS A 290 24.76 -38.42 18.13
CA LYS A 290 24.53 -39.17 19.39
C LYS A 290 24.19 -38.41 20.69
N ALA A 291 22.97 -38.67 21.19
CA ALA A 291 22.65 -39.16 22.54
C ALA A 291 21.16 -39.61 22.54
N LYS A 292 20.88 -40.92 22.48
CA LYS A 292 20.53 -41.88 23.57
C LYS A 292 19.11 -41.67 24.16
N PRO A 293 18.22 -42.70 24.14
CA PRO A 293 16.84 -42.60 24.60
C PRO A 293 16.73 -42.93 26.10
N ASP A 294 15.81 -42.27 26.80
CA ASP A 294 15.40 -42.70 28.14
C ASP A 294 13.87 -42.73 28.27
N SER A 295 13.41 -43.93 28.62
CA SER A 295 12.26 -44.31 29.42
C SER A 295 10.88 -43.68 29.19
N THR A 296 10.06 -44.49 28.51
CA THR A 296 8.61 -44.50 28.55
C THR A 296 8.10 -44.95 29.93
N GLU A 297 7.35 -44.08 30.62
CA GLU A 297 6.44 -44.48 31.70
C GLU A 297 4.98 -44.43 31.18
N PRO A 298 4.17 -45.48 31.41
CA PRO A 298 2.76 -45.49 30.98
C PRO A 298 1.87 -44.71 31.95
N PHE A 299 1.25 -43.65 31.44
CA PHE A 299 0.24 -42.86 32.15
C PHE A 299 -1.08 -43.64 32.26
N ILE A 300 -1.55 -43.89 33.48
CA ILE A 300 -2.84 -44.51 33.78
C ILE A 300 -3.93 -43.42 33.71
N PRO A 301 -4.97 -43.56 32.87
CA PRO A 301 -6.06 -42.58 32.84
C PRO A 301 -7.00 -42.75 34.03
N THR A 302 -7.15 -41.68 34.82
CA THR A 302 -8.16 -41.54 35.87
C THR A 302 -9.55 -41.35 35.24
N PRO A 303 -10.62 -42.01 35.73
CA PRO A 303 -11.98 -41.81 35.22
C PRO A 303 -12.56 -40.44 35.63
N PRO A 304 -13.45 -39.85 34.81
CA PRO A 304 -14.06 -38.56 35.09
C PRO A 304 -15.06 -38.60 36.26
N PRO A 305 -15.22 -37.50 37.01
CA PRO A 305 -16.17 -37.42 38.12
C PRO A 305 -17.62 -37.44 37.62
N GLN A 306 -18.43 -38.29 38.26
CA GLN A 306 -19.87 -38.40 38.04
C GLN A 306 -20.58 -37.11 38.46
N ALA A 307 -21.47 -36.62 37.60
CA ALA A 307 -22.38 -35.52 37.92
C ALA A 307 -23.42 -35.98 38.95
N PRO A 308 -23.74 -35.18 39.98
CA PRO A 308 -24.86 -35.47 40.86
C PRO A 308 -26.20 -35.17 40.16
N ASP A 309 -27.00 -36.22 39.99
CA ASP A 309 -28.44 -36.16 39.79
C ASP A 309 -29.10 -35.43 40.97
N SER A 310 -29.70 -34.27 40.72
CA SER A 310 -30.63 -33.63 41.65
C SER A 310 -31.91 -33.23 40.94
N LYS A 311 -32.86 -34.13 41.15
CA LYS A 311 -34.29 -34.15 40.89
C LYS A 311 -35.03 -33.03 41.63
N MET A 312 -36.00 -32.44 40.92
CA MET A 312 -37.27 -31.82 41.37
C MET A 312 -37.29 -30.88 42.60
N GLU A 313 -37.86 -29.68 42.45
CA GLU A 313 -39.20 -29.28 42.98
C GLU A 313 -39.41 -27.76 42.94
N GLY A 314 -40.66 -27.34 42.70
CA GLY A 314 -41.22 -26.16 43.37
C GLY A 314 -41.15 -24.80 42.67
N LYS A 315 -42.14 -24.51 41.83
CA LYS A 315 -42.56 -23.15 41.42
C LYS A 315 -43.22 -22.41 42.60
N PRO A 316 -43.08 -21.07 42.70
CA PRO A 316 -44.30 -20.26 42.73
C PRO A 316 -44.28 -19.06 41.76
N ARG A 317 -45.49 -18.69 41.31
CA ARG A 317 -45.82 -17.58 40.42
C ARG A 317 -45.48 -16.21 41.02
N PRO A 318 -45.17 -15.18 40.19
CA PRO A 318 -45.22 -13.79 40.63
C PRO A 318 -46.66 -13.24 40.70
N PRO A 319 -46.96 -12.28 41.60
CA PRO A 319 -48.28 -11.69 41.72
C PRO A 319 -48.61 -10.73 40.56
N SER A 320 -49.85 -10.86 40.11
CA SER A 320 -50.57 -9.99 39.19
C SER A 320 -50.87 -8.64 39.86
N ASN A 321 -50.44 -7.53 39.25
CA ASN A 321 -50.98 -6.20 39.53
C ASN A 321 -51.66 -5.65 38.27
N ASN A 322 -52.98 -5.87 38.20
CA ASN A 322 -53.92 -5.05 37.46
C ASN A 322 -54.37 -3.93 38.39
N THR A 323 -54.22 -2.65 38.01
CA THR A 323 -55.07 -1.56 38.50
C THR A 323 -54.99 -0.36 37.53
N VAL A 324 -56.12 -0.19 36.82
CA VAL A 324 -56.82 1.08 36.51
C VAL A 324 -56.19 2.08 35.54
N LYS A 325 -56.78 2.03 34.34
CA LYS A 325 -56.99 3.09 33.34
C LYS A 325 -57.70 4.31 33.95
N PRO A 326 -57.36 5.54 33.54
CA PRO A 326 -58.43 6.44 33.11
C PRO A 326 -58.19 7.07 31.74
N ALA A 327 -59.29 7.59 31.21
CA ALA A 327 -59.56 7.92 29.83
C ALA A 327 -58.99 9.27 29.35
N SER A 328 -59.05 9.39 28.01
CA SER A 328 -59.23 10.60 27.21
C SER A 328 -58.15 11.68 27.25
N LYS A 329 -57.42 11.81 26.13
CA LYS A 329 -57.60 12.93 25.20
C LYS A 329 -57.08 12.56 23.81
N SER A 330 -57.98 12.68 22.86
CA SER A 330 -57.76 12.76 21.42
C SER A 330 -56.88 13.96 21.11
N ASP A 331 -55.82 13.77 20.34
CA ASP A 331 -55.36 14.78 19.40
C ASP A 331 -54.95 14.11 18.08
N SER A 332 -55.52 14.68 17.04
CA SER A 332 -55.48 14.33 15.64
C SER A 332 -54.06 14.21 15.09
N PHE A 333 -53.79 13.13 14.36
CA PHE A 333 -52.70 13.07 13.41
C PHE A 333 -53.34 13.01 12.02
N ASP A 334 -53.54 14.20 11.44
CA ASP A 334 -53.92 14.34 10.04
C ASP A 334 -52.74 14.02 9.14
N SER A 335 -53.06 13.26 8.11
CA SER A 335 -52.32 13.02 6.89
C SER A 335 -51.63 14.27 6.34
N LEU A 336 -50.49 14.06 5.67
CA LEU A 336 -50.27 14.63 4.33
C LEU A 336 -49.08 13.93 3.66
N ASP A 337 -49.42 13.17 2.62
CA ASP A 337 -48.59 12.89 1.46
C ASP A 337 -48.00 14.19 0.87
N SER A 338 -46.71 14.20 0.53
CA SER A 338 -46.24 14.89 -0.69
C SER A 338 -44.81 14.52 -1.07
N LEU A 339 -44.76 13.64 -2.06
CA LEU A 339 -43.85 13.56 -3.21
C LEU A 339 -42.84 14.72 -3.40
N GLY A 340 -41.58 14.36 -3.60
CA GLY A 340 -40.57 15.12 -4.35
C GLY A 340 -39.54 14.13 -4.89
N SER A 341 -39.76 13.50 -6.05
CA SER A 341 -39.67 14.02 -7.42
C SER A 341 -38.23 14.41 -7.81
N PHE A 342 -37.62 13.48 -8.56
CA PHE A 342 -36.41 13.64 -9.36
C PHE A 342 -36.62 14.72 -10.44
N GLY A 343 -35.64 15.61 -10.59
CA GLY A 343 -35.62 16.62 -11.66
C GLY A 343 -34.20 16.90 -12.15
N SER A 344 -33.88 16.34 -13.31
CA SER A 344 -32.76 16.71 -14.17
C SER A 344 -32.93 18.13 -14.73
N GLY A 345 -31.81 18.82 -14.94
CA GLY A 345 -31.65 19.76 -16.06
C GLY A 345 -31.23 21.18 -15.69
N GLY A 346 -30.31 21.75 -16.47
CA GLY A 346 -30.28 23.19 -16.71
C GLY A 346 -28.93 23.88 -16.57
N SER A 347 -28.19 23.91 -17.67
CA SER A 347 -27.10 24.86 -17.97
C SER A 347 -27.49 26.33 -17.76
N GLY A 348 -26.58 27.12 -17.20
CA GLY A 348 -26.69 28.58 -17.14
C GLY A 348 -25.32 29.23 -16.98
N PHE A 349 -24.73 29.62 -18.10
CA PHE A 349 -23.54 30.47 -18.23
C PHE A 349 -23.94 31.90 -17.84
N GLU A 350 -23.28 32.53 -16.87
CA GLU A 350 -23.38 33.98 -16.69
C GLU A 350 -22.03 34.59 -16.31
N SER A 351 -21.68 35.62 -17.07
CA SER A 351 -20.37 36.25 -17.17
C SER A 351 -20.30 37.55 -16.36
N ALA A 352 -19.19 37.75 -15.64
CA ALA A 352 -18.52 39.05 -15.35
C ALA A 352 -19.29 40.11 -14.50
N PRO A 353 -18.66 41.20 -13.98
CA PRO A 353 -17.30 41.69 -14.25
C PRO A 353 -16.43 42.13 -13.05
N SER A 354 -15.12 41.95 -13.28
CA SER A 354 -13.98 42.86 -13.08
C SER A 354 -14.17 44.14 -12.23
N LYS A 355 -13.41 44.25 -11.14
CA LYS A 355 -13.06 45.53 -10.50
C LYS A 355 -11.56 45.61 -10.22
N VAL A 356 -10.96 46.64 -10.82
CA VAL A 356 -9.60 47.16 -10.64
C VAL A 356 -9.49 47.92 -9.31
N PRO A 357 -8.35 47.87 -8.59
CA PRO A 357 -8.00 48.92 -7.64
C PRO A 357 -6.88 49.83 -8.16
N THR A 358 -7.16 51.12 -8.05
CA THR A 358 -6.33 52.30 -8.36
C THR A 358 -5.28 52.61 -7.30
N LYS A 359 -4.17 53.17 -7.77
CA LYS A 359 -3.03 53.77 -7.03
C LYS A 359 -3.42 54.93 -6.09
N GLY A 360 -2.58 55.12 -5.07
CA GLY A 360 -2.32 56.39 -4.37
C GLY A 360 -2.07 56.12 -2.87
N GLY A 361 -0.96 56.47 -2.22
CA GLY A 361 0.11 57.42 -2.52
C GLY A 361 0.27 58.34 -1.31
N SER A 362 1.50 58.43 -0.76
CA SER A 362 1.98 59.44 0.22
C SER A 362 1.38 59.37 1.64
N LYS A 363 2.02 59.78 2.74
CA LYS A 363 3.38 60.22 3.12
C LYS A 363 3.32 60.44 4.65
N LYS A 364 4.46 60.20 5.32
CA LYS A 364 5.02 60.95 6.46
C LYS A 364 4.36 60.96 7.85
N ALA A 365 5.30 60.84 8.80
CA ALA A 365 5.48 61.57 10.06
C ALA A 365 5.03 60.91 11.37
N ALA A 366 6.04 60.64 12.20
CA ALA A 366 6.02 60.43 13.65
C ALA A 366 5.88 61.79 14.40
N PRO A 367 6.24 61.91 15.69
CA PRO A 367 5.62 61.36 16.91
C PRO A 367 5.33 62.46 17.97
N THR A 368 4.45 62.20 18.95
CA THR A 368 4.35 62.94 20.25
C THR A 368 3.54 62.06 21.22
N SER A 369 4.09 61.55 22.33
CA SER A 369 4.31 62.17 23.66
C SER A 369 3.03 62.41 24.46
N GLU A 370 3.14 62.22 25.80
CA GLU A 370 2.13 62.30 26.88
C GLU A 370 1.42 60.96 27.18
N THR A 371 1.23 60.53 28.43
CA THR A 371 0.96 61.33 29.63
C THR A 371 1.44 60.66 30.91
N LYS A 372 1.78 61.51 31.86
CA LYS A 372 1.95 61.30 33.30
C LYS A 372 0.63 60.98 33.99
#